data_AF-A0A2E7A4R3-F1
#
_entry.id   AF-A0A2E7A4R3-F1
#
_cell.length_a   1.000
_cell.length_b   1.000
_cell.length_c   1.000
_cell.angle_alpha   90.00
_cell.angle_beta   90.00
_cell.angle_gamma   90.00
#
_symmetry.space_group_name_H-M   'P 1'
#
loop_
_entity.id
_entity.type
_entity.pdbx_description
1 polymer ?
#
loop_
_entity_poly.entity_id
_entity_poly.type
_entity_poly.pdbx_seq_one_letter_code
_entity_poly.pdbx_strand_id
1 'polypeptide(L)'
;MTGDYASNNNERGVVVTDIDPGLFRNVLGHFPTGVTAVTAVNEGKPVGMAIGSFTSVSLEPPLVAFLPGKESGSWKEIREAGSFCVNVMGQDQMEVCGVMASRAEDKFENVDWSPAPSGSPIITGSVAYIDCDIEAVHDGGDHDIVIGRVLGLEVMDSKSPLVFFQGNYGTFS
;
A
#
# COMPACT_ATOMS: atom_id res chain seq x y z
N MET A 1 -37.64 -0.64 -60.72
CA MET A 1 -36.28 -1.10 -60.38
C MET A 1 -35.60 0.04 -59.65
N THR A 2 -35.94 0.39 -58.40
CA THR A 2 -35.79 -0.37 -57.14
C THR A 2 -34.40 -0.99 -57.01
N GLY A 3 -33.61 -0.39 -56.14
CA GLY A 3 -32.26 -0.80 -55.75
C GLY A 3 -31.80 0.11 -54.62
N ASP A 4 -32.46 -0.02 -53.46
CA ASP A 4 -32.12 0.63 -52.20
C ASP A 4 -30.67 0.30 -51.81
N TYR A 5 -29.84 1.34 -51.66
CA TYR A 5 -28.63 1.25 -50.84
C TYR A 5 -29.06 1.34 -49.38
N ALA A 6 -29.41 0.19 -48.80
CA ALA A 6 -29.64 0.07 -47.38
C ALA A 6 -28.37 0.45 -46.62
N SER A 7 -28.45 1.59 -45.93
CA SER A 7 -27.63 1.96 -44.78
C SER A 7 -27.79 0.87 -43.71
N ASN A 8 -26.75 0.07 -43.48
CA ASN A 8 -26.66 -0.72 -42.26
C ASN A 8 -25.63 -0.10 -41.33
N ASN A 9 -26.18 0.55 -40.31
CA ASN A 9 -25.51 1.26 -39.24
C ASN A 9 -24.42 0.40 -38.59
N ASN A 10 -23.20 0.90 -38.68
CA ASN A 10 -22.12 0.53 -37.79
C ASN A 10 -22.32 1.21 -36.44
N GLU A 11 -23.14 0.61 -35.58
CA GLU A 11 -23.20 0.95 -34.16
C GLU A 11 -23.04 -0.35 -33.35
N ARG A 12 -21.79 -0.85 -33.30
CA ARG A 12 -21.38 -1.60 -32.10
C ARG A 12 -21.39 -0.60 -30.97
N GLY A 13 -22.53 -0.46 -30.30
CA GLY A 13 -22.63 0.25 -29.04
C GLY A 13 -21.52 -0.25 -28.15
N VAL A 14 -20.58 0.63 -27.80
CA VAL A 14 -19.62 0.36 -26.74
C VAL A 14 -20.47 0.18 -25.51
N VAL A 15 -20.66 -1.07 -25.06
CA VAL A 15 -21.16 -1.31 -23.72
C VAL A 15 -20.01 -0.91 -22.81
N VAL A 16 -20.03 0.34 -22.35
CA VAL A 16 -19.31 0.72 -21.13
C VAL A 16 -20.07 -0.01 -20.03
N THR A 17 -19.63 -1.21 -19.69
CA THR A 17 -20.08 -1.85 -18.47
C THR A 17 -19.39 -1.12 -17.33
N ASP A 18 -20.13 -0.27 -16.61
CA ASP A 18 -19.67 0.18 -15.31
C ASP A 18 -19.27 -1.07 -14.50
N ILE A 19 -18.01 -1.12 -14.09
CA ILE A 19 -17.50 -2.26 -13.34
C ILE A 19 -18.09 -2.18 -11.94
N ASP A 20 -18.88 -3.18 -11.55
CA ASP A 20 -19.41 -3.28 -10.19
C ASP A 20 -18.26 -3.26 -9.17
N PRO A 21 -18.25 -2.34 -8.19
CA PRO A 21 -17.19 -2.26 -7.18
C PRO A 21 -17.06 -3.54 -6.33
N GLY A 22 -18.14 -4.30 -6.16
CA GLY A 22 -18.11 -5.61 -5.49
C GLY A 22 -17.32 -6.63 -6.30
N LEU A 23 -17.65 -6.77 -7.59
CA LEU A 23 -16.93 -7.62 -8.53
C LEU A 23 -15.45 -7.23 -8.64
N PHE A 24 -15.15 -5.93 -8.74
CA PHE A 24 -13.77 -5.44 -8.80
C PHE A 24 -12.95 -5.90 -7.58
N ARG A 25 -13.48 -5.68 -6.36
CA ARG A 25 -12.81 -6.12 -5.12
C ARG A 25 -12.68 -7.63 -5.03
N ASN A 26 -13.72 -8.37 -5.43
CA ASN A 26 -13.69 -9.83 -5.42
C ASN A 26 -12.60 -10.38 -6.35
N VAL A 27 -12.55 -9.91 -7.60
CA VAL A 27 -11.55 -10.34 -8.59
C VAL A 27 -10.15 -9.97 -8.13
N LEU A 28 -9.92 -8.73 -7.69
CA LEU A 28 -8.59 -8.32 -7.21
C LEU A 28 -8.18 -8.98 -5.90
N GLY A 29 -9.13 -9.43 -5.07
CA GLY A 29 -8.84 -10.24 -3.89
C GLY A 29 -8.15 -11.57 -4.22
N HIS A 30 -8.17 -12.02 -5.48
CA HIS A 30 -7.46 -13.22 -5.94
C HIS A 30 -6.01 -12.95 -6.35
N PHE A 31 -5.55 -11.69 -6.32
CA PHE A 31 -4.15 -11.34 -6.51
C PHE A 31 -3.49 -11.18 -5.13
N PRO A 32 -2.76 -12.19 -4.63
CA PRO A 32 -2.19 -12.14 -3.29
C PRO A 32 -1.14 -11.03 -3.19
N THR A 33 -1.06 -10.42 -2.01
CA THR A 33 -0.09 -9.36 -1.71
C THR A 33 0.69 -9.71 -0.45
N GLY A 34 1.89 -9.17 -0.30
CA GLY A 34 2.53 -9.08 1.01
C GLY A 34 1.79 -8.06 1.88
N VAL A 35 1.94 -8.18 3.20
CA VAL A 35 1.43 -7.19 4.15
C VAL A 35 2.57 -6.30 4.61
N THR A 36 2.39 -4.99 4.50
CA THR A 36 3.38 -4.01 4.98
C THR A 36 2.71 -2.95 5.85
N ALA A 37 3.46 -2.38 6.78
CA ALA A 37 3.07 -1.16 7.49
C ALA A 37 3.94 0.01 7.01
N VAL A 38 3.32 1.10 6.57
CA VAL A 38 4.00 2.36 6.29
C VAL A 38 3.91 3.22 7.53
N THR A 39 5.05 3.68 8.02
CA THR A 39 5.18 4.46 9.24
C THR A 39 5.93 5.76 8.98
N ALA A 40 5.67 6.78 9.78
CA ALA A 40 6.39 8.04 9.75
C ALA A 40 6.37 8.68 11.14
N VAL A 41 7.11 9.78 11.30
CA VAL A 41 6.98 10.68 12.45
C VAL A 41 6.51 12.03 11.96
N ASN A 42 5.32 12.47 12.40
CA ASN A 42 4.83 13.83 12.16
C ASN A 42 4.80 14.61 13.49
N GLU A 43 5.40 15.80 13.53
CA GLU A 43 5.50 16.63 14.74
C GLU A 43 5.96 15.87 16.01
N GLY A 44 6.87 14.91 15.86
CA GLY A 44 7.40 14.09 16.95
C GLY A 44 6.50 12.92 17.40
N LYS A 45 5.37 12.68 16.71
CA LYS A 45 4.46 11.56 16.99
C LYS A 45 4.57 10.47 15.91
N PRO A 46 4.71 9.20 16.30
CA PRO A 46 4.69 8.10 15.35
C PRO A 46 3.29 7.89 14.78
N VAL A 47 3.21 7.74 13.46
CA VAL A 47 1.98 7.47 12.72
C VAL A 47 2.20 6.30 11.77
N GLY A 48 1.13 5.58 11.44
CA GLY A 48 1.27 4.41 10.58
C GLY A 48 -0.04 3.85 10.03
N MET A 49 0.08 3.11 8.94
CA MET A 49 -1.01 2.39 8.29
C MET A 49 -0.56 1.07 7.68
N ALA A 50 -1.43 0.07 7.69
CA ALA A 50 -1.20 -1.16 6.94
C ALA A 50 -1.60 -0.97 5.47
N ILE A 51 -0.82 -1.53 4.56
CA ILE A 51 -1.05 -1.54 3.11
C ILE A 51 -0.65 -2.89 2.49
N GLY A 52 -1.41 -3.31 1.48
CA GLY A 52 -1.06 -4.44 0.60
C GLY A 52 -0.55 -3.98 -0.79
N SER A 53 -0.44 -2.67 -1.01
CA SER A 53 -0.15 -2.07 -2.32
C SER A 53 1.33 -1.78 -2.57
N PHE A 54 2.22 -2.22 -1.68
CA PHE A 54 3.66 -1.98 -1.80
C PHE A 54 4.26 -2.69 -3.01
N THR A 55 5.15 -2.02 -3.74
CA THR A 55 5.88 -2.59 -4.87
C THR A 55 7.22 -1.90 -5.14
N SER A 56 8.15 -2.63 -5.75
CA SER A 56 9.39 -2.06 -6.29
C SER A 56 9.13 -1.34 -7.62
N VAL A 57 9.76 -0.18 -7.84
CA VAL A 57 9.56 0.64 -9.04
C VAL A 57 10.82 0.70 -9.91
N SER A 58 11.97 0.97 -9.31
CA SER A 58 13.23 1.18 -10.04
C SER A 58 14.43 0.74 -9.22
N LEU A 59 15.48 0.29 -9.92
CA LEU A 59 16.79 -0.02 -9.32
C LEU A 59 17.73 1.19 -9.34
N GLU A 60 17.69 2.01 -10.40
CA GLU A 60 18.55 3.19 -10.53
C GLU A 60 17.78 4.39 -11.12
N PRO A 61 17.44 5.41 -10.30
CA PRO A 61 17.60 5.44 -8.84
C PRO A 61 16.72 4.38 -8.14
N PRO A 62 17.04 3.98 -6.90
CA PRO A 62 16.25 2.98 -6.17
C PRO A 62 14.92 3.60 -5.72
N LEU A 63 13.82 3.10 -6.28
CA LEU A 63 12.47 3.61 -6.02
C LEU A 63 11.51 2.48 -5.65
N VAL A 64 10.59 2.79 -4.74
CA VAL A 64 9.44 1.94 -4.36
C VAL A 64 8.15 2.74 -4.47
N ALA A 65 7.01 2.06 -4.42
CA ALA A 65 5.70 2.71 -4.40
C ALA A 65 4.71 2.06 -3.43
N PHE A 66 3.75 2.85 -2.98
CA PHE A 66 2.53 2.38 -2.36
C PHE A 66 1.33 3.28 -2.71
N LEU A 67 0.13 2.75 -2.50
CA LEU A 67 -1.12 3.39 -2.91
C LEU A 67 -2.04 3.58 -1.70
N PRO A 68 -1.97 4.72 -0.97
CA PRO A 68 -2.87 5.02 0.12
C PRO A 68 -4.17 5.67 -0.38
N GLY A 69 -5.30 5.38 0.29
CA GLY A 69 -6.57 6.05 0.00
C GLY A 69 -6.51 7.53 0.41
N LYS A 70 -7.07 8.43 -0.43
CA LYS A 70 -7.02 9.89 -0.21
C LYS A 70 -7.69 10.35 1.10
N GLU A 71 -8.68 9.59 1.57
CA GLU A 71 -9.40 9.86 2.82
C GLU A 71 -8.69 9.33 4.08
N SER A 72 -7.54 8.65 3.93
CA SER A 72 -6.79 8.11 5.07
C SER A 72 -6.19 9.24 5.92
N GLY A 73 -6.56 9.28 7.21
CA GLY A 73 -5.94 10.20 8.18
C GLY A 73 -4.44 9.95 8.35
N SER A 74 -4.04 8.68 8.47
CA SER A 74 -2.62 8.31 8.57
C SER A 74 -1.83 8.72 7.33
N TRP A 75 -2.42 8.67 6.13
CA TRP A 75 -1.75 9.14 4.92
C TRP A 75 -1.48 10.65 4.95
N LYS A 76 -2.43 11.45 5.42
CA LYS A 76 -2.24 12.91 5.54
C LYS A 76 -1.03 13.24 6.41
N GLU A 77 -0.94 12.59 7.57
CA GLU A 77 0.20 12.74 8.49
C GLU A 77 1.53 12.25 7.88
N ILE A 78 1.53 11.09 7.21
CA ILE A 78 2.73 10.55 6.54
C ILE A 78 3.19 11.48 5.40
N ARG A 79 2.25 12.04 4.65
CA ARG A 79 2.53 12.97 3.56
C ARG A 79 3.15 14.26 4.07
N GLU A 80 2.67 14.78 5.19
CA GLU A 80 3.22 15.97 5.84
C GLU A 80 4.63 15.73 6.41
N ALA A 81 4.88 14.53 6.94
CA ALA A 81 6.20 14.14 7.45
C ALA A 81 7.29 14.12 6.35
N GLY A 82 6.93 13.86 5.09
CA GLY A 82 7.85 13.89 3.94
C GLY A 82 8.76 12.66 3.80
N SER A 83 8.99 11.92 4.87
CA SER A 83 9.70 10.64 4.89
C SER A 83 8.85 9.54 5.52
N PHE A 84 9.13 8.28 5.15
CA PHE A 84 8.42 7.12 5.68
C PHE A 84 9.29 5.88 5.69
N CYS A 85 8.93 4.92 6.53
CA CYS A 85 9.52 3.59 6.54
C CYS A 85 8.45 2.54 6.21
N VAL A 86 8.77 1.64 5.27
CA VAL A 86 7.97 0.45 4.97
C VAL A 86 8.49 -0.70 5.81
N ASN A 87 7.61 -1.32 6.59
CA ASN A 87 7.89 -2.48 7.42
C ASN A 87 7.22 -3.71 6.80
N VAL A 88 8.02 -4.71 6.39
CA VAL A 88 7.49 -5.97 5.86
C VAL A 88 7.08 -6.86 7.02
N MET A 89 5.78 -7.17 7.11
CA MET A 89 5.22 -7.78 8.31
C MET A 89 5.47 -9.30 8.32
N GLY A 90 5.93 -9.82 9.45
CA GLY A 90 6.13 -11.25 9.69
C GLY A 90 4.84 -11.98 10.05
N GLN A 91 4.81 -13.30 9.80
CA GLN A 91 3.67 -14.20 10.07
C GLN A 91 3.08 -14.12 11.50
N ASP A 92 3.88 -13.69 12.47
CA ASP A 92 3.55 -13.53 13.88
C ASP A 92 2.98 -12.14 14.23
N GLN A 93 2.93 -11.19 13.29
CA GLN A 93 2.56 -9.79 13.53
C GLN A 93 1.12 -9.45 13.12
N MET A 94 0.22 -10.43 13.05
CA MET A 94 -1.17 -10.21 12.64
C MET A 94 -1.91 -9.20 13.54
N GLU A 95 -1.60 -9.18 14.85
CA GLU A 95 -2.15 -8.20 15.80
C GLU A 95 -1.66 -6.78 15.50
N VAL A 96 -0.34 -6.60 15.29
CA VAL A 96 0.24 -5.30 14.92
C VAL A 96 -0.33 -4.80 13.60
N CYS A 97 -0.48 -5.68 12.60
CA CYS A 97 -1.17 -5.35 11.34
C CYS A 97 -2.60 -4.86 11.58
N GLY A 98 -3.35 -5.51 12.47
CA GLY A 98 -4.70 -5.11 12.86
C GLY A 98 -4.73 -3.70 13.45
N VAL A 99 -3.80 -3.37 14.35
CA VAL A 99 -3.66 -2.02 14.92
C VAL A 99 -3.35 -1.00 13.84
N MET A 100 -2.40 -1.29 12.95
CA MET A 100 -2.00 -0.41 11.85
C MET A 100 -3.14 -0.17 10.85
N ALA A 101 -4.01 -1.17 10.62
CA ALA A 101 -5.20 -1.05 9.77
C ALA A 101 -6.38 -0.32 10.44
N SER A 102 -6.35 -0.15 11.77
CA SER A 102 -7.45 0.43 12.54
C SER A 102 -7.52 1.97 12.46
N ARG A 103 -8.54 2.54 13.10
CA ARG A 103 -8.69 3.99 13.34
C ARG A 103 -8.33 4.41 14.78
N ALA A 104 -7.55 3.59 15.50
CA ALA A 104 -7.08 3.96 16.84
C ALA A 104 -6.31 5.28 16.80
N GLU A 105 -6.51 6.13 17.82
CA GLU A 105 -5.84 7.43 17.92
C GLU A 105 -4.34 7.26 18.18
N ASP A 106 -3.98 6.38 19.12
CA ASP A 106 -2.58 6.01 19.40
C ASP A 106 -2.31 4.57 18.97
N LYS A 107 -1.85 4.41 17.72
CA LYS A 107 -1.50 3.10 17.16
C LYS A 107 -0.19 2.54 17.71
N PHE A 108 0.63 3.35 18.39
CA PHE A 108 1.98 2.98 18.81
C PHE A 108 2.11 2.79 20.32
N GLU A 109 1.06 3.06 21.10
CA GLU A 109 1.05 2.86 22.57
C GLU A 109 1.62 1.50 23.01
N ASN A 110 1.30 0.43 22.27
CA ASN A 110 1.74 -0.95 22.57
C ASN A 110 2.47 -1.61 21.39
N VAL A 111 3.07 -0.81 20.50
CA VAL A 111 3.87 -1.33 19.38
C VAL A 111 5.31 -0.91 19.60
N ASP A 112 6.19 -1.88 19.86
CA ASP A 112 7.62 -1.61 19.99
C ASP A 112 8.23 -1.23 18.64
N TRP A 113 9.03 -0.17 18.61
CA TRP A 113 9.72 0.29 17.42
C TRP A 113 11.05 0.97 17.74
N SER A 114 11.89 1.12 16.71
CA SER A 114 13.14 1.87 16.75
C SER A 114 13.24 2.80 15.55
N PRO A 115 13.97 3.93 15.63
CA PRO A 115 14.02 4.88 14.52
C PRO A 115 14.89 4.36 13.36
N ALA A 116 14.38 4.48 12.14
CA ALA A 116 15.17 4.42 10.92
C ALA A 116 16.10 5.63 10.78
N PRO A 117 17.03 5.66 9.81
CA PRO A 117 17.83 6.86 9.53
C PRO A 117 17.02 8.16 9.33
N SER A 118 15.85 8.09 8.71
CA SER A 118 14.90 9.22 8.58
C SER A 118 14.23 9.62 9.90
N GLY A 119 14.32 8.77 10.93
CA GLY A 119 13.54 8.86 12.17
C GLY A 119 12.20 8.12 12.12
N SER A 120 11.78 7.63 10.95
CA SER A 120 10.53 6.89 10.80
C SER A 120 10.55 5.55 11.57
N PRO A 121 9.42 5.06 12.12
CA PRO A 121 9.41 3.85 12.93
C PRO A 121 9.72 2.54 12.17
N ILE A 122 10.77 1.84 12.58
CA ILE A 122 11.00 0.43 12.28
C ILE A 122 10.31 -0.41 13.36
N ILE A 123 9.25 -1.11 13.00
CA ILE A 123 8.45 -1.95 13.91
C ILE A 123 9.26 -3.20 14.28
N THR A 124 9.40 -3.46 15.57
CA THR A 124 10.09 -4.64 16.10
C THR A 124 9.42 -5.92 15.60
N GLY A 125 10.25 -6.86 15.11
CA GLY A 125 9.78 -8.14 14.57
C GLY A 125 9.36 -8.09 13.10
N SER A 126 9.53 -6.96 12.40
CA SER A 126 9.37 -6.94 10.94
C SER A 126 10.41 -7.86 10.26
N VAL A 127 10.08 -8.43 9.11
CA VAL A 127 10.98 -9.27 8.29
C VAL A 127 12.06 -8.41 7.63
N ALA A 128 11.69 -7.21 7.18
CA ALA A 128 12.58 -6.25 6.55
C ALA A 128 12.03 -4.83 6.72
N TYR A 129 12.88 -3.83 6.56
CA TYR A 129 12.46 -2.44 6.45
C TYR A 129 13.05 -1.76 5.20
N ILE A 130 12.34 -0.74 4.72
CA ILE A 130 12.76 0.12 3.61
C ILE A 130 12.45 1.57 4.00
N ASP A 131 13.49 2.35 4.30
CA ASP A 131 13.41 3.76 4.69
C ASP A 131 13.49 4.68 3.47
N CYS A 132 12.59 5.66 3.37
CA CYS A 132 12.37 6.43 2.15
C CYS A 132 12.06 7.91 2.42
N ASP A 133 12.45 8.76 1.46
CA ASP A 133 11.84 10.08 1.26
C ASP A 133 10.73 9.98 0.21
N ILE A 134 9.68 10.81 0.33
CA ILE A 134 8.66 10.95 -0.72
C ILE A 134 9.29 11.68 -1.91
N GLU A 135 9.46 10.95 -3.02
CA GLU A 135 9.97 11.47 -4.28
C GLU A 135 8.88 12.16 -5.10
N ALA A 136 7.71 11.53 -5.19
CA ALA A 136 6.58 12.04 -5.96
C ALA A 136 5.24 11.49 -5.45
N VAL A 137 4.17 12.26 -5.68
CA VAL A 137 2.79 11.83 -5.43
C VAL A 137 1.97 12.13 -6.67
N HIS A 138 1.32 11.10 -7.22
CA HIS A 138 0.46 11.21 -8.40
C HIS A 138 -0.99 10.86 -8.05
N ASP A 139 -1.93 11.44 -8.80
CA ASP A 139 -3.35 11.10 -8.68
C ASP A 139 -3.62 9.69 -9.25
N GLY A 140 -4.29 8.84 -8.46
CA GLY A 140 -4.71 7.49 -8.84
C GLY A 140 -6.21 7.25 -8.68
N GLY A 141 -7.07 8.27 -8.81
CA GLY A 141 -8.51 8.16 -8.59
C GLY A 141 -8.89 8.40 -7.13
N ASP A 142 -9.40 7.38 -6.43
CA ASP A 142 -9.70 7.47 -4.98
C ASP A 142 -8.46 7.20 -4.09
N HIS A 143 -7.32 6.86 -4.71
CA HIS A 143 -6.01 6.70 -4.08
C HIS A 143 -4.99 7.68 -4.66
N ASP A 144 -3.94 7.95 -3.89
CA ASP A 144 -2.71 8.52 -4.41
C ASP A 144 -1.76 7.38 -4.83
N ILE A 145 -0.83 7.66 -5.75
CA ILE A 145 0.31 6.81 -6.06
C ILE A 145 1.56 7.51 -5.53
N VAL A 146 2.14 6.95 -4.48
CA VAL A 146 3.28 7.54 -3.78
C VAL A 146 4.54 6.83 -4.25
N ILE A 147 5.50 7.59 -4.76
CA ILE A 147 6.83 7.11 -5.12
C ILE A 147 7.79 7.51 -4.00
N GLY A 148 8.51 6.53 -3.45
CA GLY A 148 9.54 6.74 -2.44
C GLY A 148 10.93 6.53 -3.00
N ARG A 149 11.86 7.44 -2.69
CA ARG A 149 13.29 7.26 -2.93
C ARG A 149 13.90 6.57 -1.73
N VAL A 150 14.52 5.42 -1.97
CA VAL A 150 15.08 4.59 -0.89
C VAL A 150 16.37 5.23 -0.35
N LEU A 151 16.42 5.40 0.96
CA LEU A 151 17.57 5.92 1.73
C LEU A 151 18.36 4.78 2.39
N GLY A 152 17.67 3.73 2.81
CA GLY A 152 18.25 2.56 3.46
C GLY A 152 17.26 1.39 3.49
N LEU A 153 17.78 0.16 3.52
CA LEU A 153 16.95 -1.04 3.65
C LEU A 153 17.76 -2.16 4.29
N GLU A 154 17.08 -3.06 5.01
CA GLU A 154 17.71 -4.20 5.66
C GLU A 154 16.72 -5.37 5.80
N VAL A 155 17.26 -6.59 5.73
CA VAL A 155 16.54 -7.81 6.13
C VAL A 155 16.81 -8.03 7.62
N MET A 156 15.76 -8.00 8.42
CA MET A 156 15.82 -8.06 9.89
C MET A 156 15.67 -9.47 10.43
N ASP A 157 14.91 -10.32 9.75
CA ASP A 157 14.59 -11.70 10.15
C ASP A 157 14.39 -12.57 8.89
N SER A 158 14.60 -13.89 9.02
CA SER A 158 14.39 -14.89 7.96
C SER A 158 13.03 -15.60 8.04
N LYS A 159 12.15 -15.21 8.97
CA LYS A 159 10.80 -15.80 9.10
C LYS A 159 9.90 -15.50 7.90
N SER A 160 8.87 -16.33 7.71
CA SER A 160 7.89 -16.15 6.65
C SER A 160 7.12 -14.83 6.82
N PRO A 161 6.89 -14.06 5.74
CA PRO A 161 6.08 -12.86 5.79
C PRO A 161 4.58 -13.20 5.85
N LEU A 162 3.78 -12.23 6.30
CA LEU A 162 2.33 -12.27 6.11
C LEU A 162 1.97 -12.06 4.64
N VAL A 163 1.02 -12.86 4.18
CA VAL A 163 0.36 -12.74 2.89
C VAL A 163 -1.10 -12.40 3.12
N PHE A 164 -1.66 -11.53 2.29
CA PHE A 164 -3.09 -11.23 2.25
C PHE A 164 -3.71 -11.75 0.96
N PHE A 165 -4.72 -12.61 1.09
CA PHE A 165 -5.40 -13.26 -0.02
C PHE A 165 -6.89 -13.44 0.31
N GLN A 166 -7.76 -13.01 -0.62
CA GLN A 166 -9.23 -13.11 -0.49
C GLN A 166 -9.78 -12.60 0.85
N GLY A 167 -9.22 -11.51 1.39
CA GLY A 167 -9.69 -10.95 2.67
C GLY A 167 -9.12 -11.62 3.92
N ASN A 168 -8.22 -12.59 3.78
CA ASN A 168 -7.66 -13.36 4.88
C ASN A 168 -6.13 -13.22 4.95
N TYR A 169 -5.60 -13.32 6.16
CA TYR A 169 -4.16 -13.46 6.40
C TYR A 169 -3.73 -14.92 6.23
N GLY A 170 -2.55 -15.11 5.67
CA GLY A 170 -1.88 -16.39 5.53
C GLY A 170 -0.36 -16.22 5.48
N THR A 171 0.33 -17.29 5.13
CA THR A 171 1.79 -17.32 4.99
C THR A 171 2.18 -17.89 3.63
N PHE A 172 3.41 -17.58 3.22
CA PHE A 172 4.08 -18.27 2.12
C PHE A 172 4.86 -19.47 2.67
N SER A 173 4.61 -20.65 2.11
CA SER A 173 5.23 -21.93 2.48
C SER A 173 5.64 -22.73 1.25
#